data_AF-A0A438GJB7-F1
#
_entry.id   AF-A0A438GJB7-F1
#
_cell.length_a   1.000
_cell.length_b   1.000
_cell.length_c   1.000
_cell.angle_alpha   90.00
_cell.angle_beta   90.00
_cell.angle_gamma   90.00
#
_symmetry.space_group_name_H-M   'P 1'
#
loop_
_entity.id
_entity.type
_entity.pdbx_description
1 polymer ?
#
loop_
_entity_poly.entity_id
_entity_poly.type
_entity_poly.pdbx_seq_one_letter_code
_entity_poly.pdbx_strand_id
1 'polypeptide(L)'
;MANAHRRNALVKIKLNRTWVSEDSEIKERVGRAFHSLLTKTGEWRPYCEGLSVKALWGDNEAMLEAPFSEEEVLFALSARSGDKAPNPNGFSMAF
;
A
#
# COMPACT_ATOMS: atom_id res chain seq x y z
N MET A 1 -18.51 -6.18 -21.79
CA MET A 1 -18.55 -6.34 -20.32
C MET A 1 -18.40 -7.82 -19.95
N ALA A 2 -17.17 -8.34 -19.87
CA ALA A 2 -16.94 -9.79 -19.67
C ALA A 2 -16.22 -10.15 -18.34
N ASN A 3 -15.68 -9.17 -17.61
CA ASN A 3 -14.78 -9.43 -16.47
C ASN A 3 -15.38 -9.13 -15.08
N ALA A 4 -16.62 -8.63 -14.99
CA ALA A 4 -17.24 -8.24 -13.71
C ALA A 4 -17.60 -9.42 -12.78
N HIS A 5 -17.57 -10.66 -13.29
CA HIS A 5 -17.96 -11.86 -12.54
C HIS A 5 -16.80 -12.80 -12.17
N ARG A 6 -15.54 -12.42 -12.41
CA ARG A 6 -14.40 -13.24 -11.99
C ARG A 6 -14.14 -13.03 -10.50
N ARG A 7 -14.74 -13.89 -9.66
CA ARG A 7 -14.30 -14.05 -8.26
C ARG A 7 -12.92 -14.73 -8.29
N ASN A 8 -11.88 -13.99 -7.95
CA ASN A 8 -10.55 -14.58 -7.73
C ASN A 8 -10.60 -15.41 -6.44
N ALA A 9 -10.71 -16.72 -6.57
CA ALA A 9 -10.67 -17.66 -5.46
C ALA A 9 -9.32 -18.38 -5.40
N LEU A 10 -8.69 -18.40 -4.23
CA LEU A 10 -7.47 -19.16 -3.99
C LEU A 10 -7.84 -20.64 -3.74
N VAL A 11 -7.94 -21.40 -4.84
CA VAL A 11 -8.33 -22.84 -4.80
C VAL A 11 -7.21 -23.73 -4.25
N LYS A 12 -5.95 -23.36 -4.50
CA LYS A 12 -4.78 -24.08 -4.01
C LYS A 12 -3.53 -23.20 -4.01
N ILE A 13 -2.61 -23.49 -3.10
CA ILE A 13 -1.30 -22.83 -3.01
C ILE A 13 -0.19 -23.87 -3.03
N LYS A 14 0.98 -23.50 -3.58
CA LYS A 14 2.17 -24.36 -3.58
C LYS A 14 3.14 -23.86 -2.51
N LEU A 15 3.43 -24.69 -1.51
CA LEU A 15 4.33 -24.39 -0.41
C LEU A 15 5.31 -25.54 -0.24
N ASN A 16 6.61 -25.26 -0.18
CA ASN A 16 7.67 -26.27 -0.03
C ASN A 16 7.54 -27.43 -1.02
N ARG A 17 7.18 -27.12 -2.28
CA ARG A 17 6.93 -28.06 -3.40
C ARG A 17 5.63 -28.87 -3.31
N THR A 18 4.86 -28.77 -2.24
CA THR A 18 3.58 -29.46 -2.06
C THR A 18 2.39 -28.54 -2.36
N TRP A 19 1.34 -29.08 -2.99
CA TRP A 19 0.08 -28.35 -3.21
C TRP A 19 -0.88 -28.56 -2.04
N VAL A 20 -1.48 -27.47 -1.58
CA VAL A 20 -2.48 -27.45 -0.51
C VAL A 20 -3.76 -26.83 -1.05
N SER A 21 -4.91 -27.47 -0.83
CA SER A 21 -6.24 -27.00 -1.26
C SER A 21 -7.26 -26.90 -0.14
N GLU A 22 -6.95 -27.39 1.07
CA GLU A 22 -7.85 -27.26 2.21
C GLU A 22 -7.84 -25.80 2.71
N ASP A 23 -9.02 -25.19 2.84
CA ASP A 23 -9.16 -23.77 3.18
C ASP A 23 -8.59 -23.42 4.56
N SER A 24 -8.82 -24.28 5.56
CA SER A 24 -8.26 -24.16 6.91
C SER A 24 -6.72 -24.14 6.88
N GLU A 25 -6.12 -25.07 6.14
CA GLU A 25 -4.68 -25.22 6.00
C GLU A 25 -4.06 -24.06 5.20
N ILE A 26 -4.74 -23.60 4.15
CA ILE A 26 -4.37 -22.39 3.40
C ILE A 26 -4.31 -21.19 4.34
N LYS A 27 -5.40 -20.93 5.09
CA LYS A 27 -5.49 -19.79 6.01
C LYS A 27 -4.41 -19.86 7.09
N GLU A 28 -4.21 -21.03 7.68
CA GLU A 28 -3.23 -21.24 8.74
C GLU A 28 -1.79 -21.02 8.21
N ARG A 29 -1.46 -21.59 7.04
CA ARG A 29 -0.13 -21.44 6.43
C ARG A 29 0.13 -20.00 5.99
N VAL A 30 -0.84 -19.33 5.38
CA VAL A 30 -0.74 -17.92 5.01
C VAL A 30 -0.57 -17.04 6.25
N GLY A 31 -1.39 -17.26 7.29
CA GLY A 31 -1.30 -16.54 8.55
C GLY A 31 0.07 -16.67 9.20
N ARG A 32 0.62 -17.89 9.28
CA ARG A 32 1.98 -18.12 9.79
C ARG A 32 3.06 -17.45 8.96
N ALA A 33 2.96 -17.48 7.63
CA ALA A 33 3.94 -16.85 6.75
C ALA A 33 3.99 -15.32 6.97
N PHE A 34 2.82 -14.68 7.04
CA PHE A 34 2.73 -13.25 7.34
C PHE A 34 3.15 -12.93 8.77
N HIS A 35 2.75 -13.74 9.75
CA HIS A 35 3.20 -13.57 11.12
C HIS A 35 4.73 -13.65 11.21
N SER A 36 5.36 -14.65 10.60
CA SER A 36 6.82 -14.78 10.54
C SER A 36 7.48 -13.58 9.84
N LEU A 37 6.92 -13.13 8.71
CA LEU A 37 7.41 -11.96 7.97
C LEU A 37 7.34 -10.68 8.82
N LEU A 38 6.22 -10.46 9.50
CA LEU A 38 5.94 -9.26 10.27
C LEU A 38 6.57 -9.27 11.67
N THR A 39 6.89 -10.46 12.20
CA THR A 39 7.53 -10.65 13.52
C THR A 39 9.06 -10.58 13.43
N LYS A 40 9.64 -10.49 12.22
CA LYS A 40 11.08 -10.23 12.09
C LYS A 40 11.46 -8.92 12.79
N THR A 41 12.22 -9.07 13.86
CA THR A 41 12.77 -8.01 14.71
C THR A 41 13.91 -7.30 13.98
N GLY A 42 13.80 -5.97 13.87
CA GLY A 42 14.93 -5.05 13.71
C GLY A 42 15.65 -4.99 12.37
N GLU A 43 16.05 -6.12 11.78
CA GLU A 43 17.13 -6.11 10.77
C GLU A 43 16.77 -5.50 9.41
N TRP A 44 15.50 -5.57 8.98
CA TRP A 44 15.07 -4.92 7.73
C TRP A 44 14.73 -3.45 7.92
N ARG A 45 14.44 -3.02 9.16
CA ARG A 45 14.13 -1.62 9.43
C ARG A 45 15.45 -0.87 9.32
N PRO A 46 15.53 0.21 8.54
CA PRO A 46 16.67 1.10 8.61
C PRO A 46 16.88 1.46 10.08
N TYR A 47 18.10 1.29 10.56
CA TYR A 47 18.47 1.70 11.90
C TYR A 47 18.35 3.23 11.98
N CYS A 48 17.21 3.71 12.48
CA CYS A 48 16.94 5.14 12.65
C CYS A 48 17.48 5.67 13.98
N GLU A 49 18.01 4.81 14.85
CA GLU A 49 18.69 5.23 16.07
C GLU A 49 19.96 6.00 15.69
N GLY A 50 20.05 7.26 16.11
CA GLY A 50 21.15 8.17 15.77
C GLY A 50 20.90 9.10 14.58
N LEU A 51 19.83 8.91 13.81
CA LEU A 51 19.33 9.98 12.93
C LEU A 51 18.64 11.01 13.82
N SER A 52 19.28 12.16 14.01
CA SER A 52 18.64 13.33 14.63
C SER A 52 17.61 13.88 13.65
N VAL A 53 16.44 13.25 13.58
CA VAL A 53 15.29 13.83 12.89
C VAL A 53 14.85 14.99 13.77
N LYS A 54 14.99 16.22 13.27
CA LYS A 54 14.48 17.38 13.98
C LYS A 54 12.97 17.23 14.09
N ALA A 55 12.48 17.08 15.32
CA ALA A 55 11.07 17.23 15.59
C ALA A 55 10.64 18.64 15.18
N LEU A 56 9.50 18.73 14.51
CA LEU A 56 8.84 20.01 14.27
C LEU A 56 8.10 20.39 15.56
N TRP A 57 8.11 21.66 15.90
CA TRP A 57 7.46 22.19 17.10
C TRP A 57 6.70 23.46 16.75
N GLY A 58 5.69 23.77 17.56
CA GLY A 58 4.93 25.02 17.46
C GLY A 58 4.10 25.08 16.18
N ASP A 59 4.18 26.20 15.48
CA ASP A 59 3.35 26.46 14.29
C ASP A 59 3.54 25.43 13.18
N ASN A 60 4.73 24.84 13.06
CA ASN A 60 5.01 23.80 12.07
C ASN A 60 4.29 22.47 12.38
N GLU A 61 4.12 22.14 13.66
CA GLU A 61 3.35 20.97 14.10
C GLU A 61 1.87 21.21 13.88
N ALA A 62 1.38 22.38 14.32
CA ALA A 62 -0.01 22.78 14.14
C ALA A 62 -0.41 22.85 12.65
N MET A 63 0.48 23.29 11.76
CA MET A 63 0.25 23.35 10.32
C MET A 63 0.12 21.95 9.70
N LEU A 64 0.85 20.95 10.20
CA LEU A 64 0.76 19.57 9.70
C LEU A 64 -0.53 18.87 10.12
N GLU A 65 -1.11 19.26 11.27
CA GLU A 65 -2.39 18.72 11.75
C GLU A 65 -3.60 19.54 11.28
N ALA A 66 -3.37 20.71 10.68
CA ALA A 66 -4.43 21.57 10.17
C ALA A 66 -5.20 20.89 9.02
N PRO A 67 -6.53 21.06 8.93
CA PRO A 67 -7.28 20.66 7.76
C PRO A 67 -6.78 21.37 6.50
N PHE A 68 -6.78 20.67 5.37
CA PHE A 68 -6.45 21.28 4.08
C PHE A 68 -7.45 22.36 3.68
N SER A 69 -6.94 23.43 3.07
CA SER A 69 -7.78 24.44 2.42
C SER A 69 -8.33 23.93 1.08
N GLU A 70 -9.44 24.51 0.60
CA GLU A 70 -9.98 24.17 -0.72
C GLU A 70 -8.98 24.49 -1.84
N GLU A 71 -8.28 25.62 -1.73
CA GLU A 71 -7.25 26.05 -2.67
C GLU A 71 -6.07 25.08 -2.70
N GLU A 72 -5.61 24.58 -1.55
CA GLU A 72 -4.54 23.58 -1.47
C GLU A 72 -4.94 22.28 -2.17
N VAL A 73 -6.18 21.83 -1.94
CA VAL A 73 -6.71 20.62 -2.58
C VAL A 73 -6.82 20.81 -4.10
N LEU A 74 -7.35 21.95 -4.56
CA LEU A 74 -7.45 22.27 -5.99
C LEU A 74 -6.07 22.39 -6.65
N PHE A 75 -5.10 22.98 -5.95
CA PHE A 75 -3.72 23.07 -6.42
C PHE A 75 -3.08 21.68 -6.53
N ALA A 76 -3.20 20.83 -5.51
CA ALA A 76 -2.67 19.47 -5.55
C ALA A 76 -3.31 18.62 -6.65
N LEU A 77 -4.61 18.79 -6.90
CA LEU A 77 -5.31 18.11 -7.98
C LEU A 77 -4.86 18.57 -9.36
N SER A 78 -4.68 19.88 -9.56
CA SER A 78 -4.21 20.46 -10.83
C SER A 78 -2.74 20.15 -11.12
N ALA A 79 -1.89 20.11 -10.08
CA ALA A 79 -0.49 19.70 -10.16
C ALA A 79 -0.32 18.20 -10.50
N ARG A 80 -1.38 17.38 -10.37
CA ARG A 80 -1.36 15.95 -10.72
C ARG A 80 -1.67 15.67 -12.20
N SER A 81 -1.21 16.54 -13.08
CA SER A 81 -1.32 16.38 -14.53
C SER A 81 0.02 15.91 -15.12
N GLY A 82 0.21 14.60 -15.29
CA GLY A 82 1.39 14.10 -16.02
C GLY A 82 1.57 12.58 -15.99
N ASP A 83 1.80 11.99 -14.82
CA ASP A 83 2.30 10.60 -14.72
C ASP A 83 1.20 9.56 -14.48
N LYS A 84 0.06 9.67 -15.16
CA LYS A 84 -0.85 8.52 -15.28
C LYS A 84 -0.28 7.62 -16.36
N ALA A 85 0.06 6.38 -16.01
CA ALA A 85 0.37 5.36 -17.00
C ALA A 85 -0.75 5.32 -18.06
N PRO A 86 -0.43 5.25 -19.37
CA PRO A 86 -1.44 5.17 -20.41
C PRO A 86 -2.30 3.93 -20.13
N ASN A 87 -3.57 4.14 -19.78
CA ASN A 87 -4.53 3.04 -19.76
C ASN A 87 -4.53 2.39 -21.16
N PRO A 88 -4.87 1.09 -21.29
CA PRO A 88 -4.88 0.39 -22.58
C PRO A 88 -5.72 1.06 -23.68
N ASN A 89 -6.60 1.98 -23.31
CA ASN A 89 -7.51 2.70 -24.21
C ASN A 89 -7.02 4.11 -24.59
N GLY A 90 -5.82 4.54 -24.21
CA GLY A 90 -5.19 5.76 -24.75
C GLY A 90 -5.83 7.12 -24.41
N PHE A 91 -6.89 7.16 -23.61
CA PHE A 91 -7.52 8.43 -23.21
C PHE A 91 -6.97 8.93 -21.87
N SER A 92 -6.27 10.06 -21.93
CA SER A 92 -6.02 10.92 -20.79
C SER A 92 -7.32 11.68 -20.48
N MET A 93 -8.03 11.27 -19.42
CA MET A 93 -8.96 12.19 -18.76
C MET A 93 -8.11 13.13 -17.91
N ALA A 94 -7.60 14.17 -18.58
CA ALA A 94 -7.26 15.41 -17.92
C ALA A 94 -8.56 15.97 -17.31
N PHE A 95 -8.47 16.37 -16.04
CA PHE A 95 -9.46 17.25 -15.41
C PHE A 95 -9.03 18.69 -15.70
#